data_AF-A0A6M1RJI9-F1
#
_entry.id   AF-A0A6M1RJI9-F1
#
_cell.length_a   1.000
_cell.length_b   1.000
_cell.length_c   1.000
_cell.angle_alpha   90.00
_cell.angle_beta   90.00
_cell.angle_gamma   90.00
#
_symmetry.space_group_name_H-M   'P 1'
#
loop_
_entity.id
_entity.type
_entity.pdbx_description
1 polymer ?
#
loop_
_entity_poly.entity_id
_entity_poly.type
_entity_poly.pdbx_seq_one_letter_code
_entity_poly.pdbx_strand_id
1 'polypeptide(L)'
;MGYNGINILEMMMRGFPDNLSRDVSYLRSVEDCISCPDWLKKMIHAWLQPIYMPHINYATLIQDVTAANLLSPRSPSSGIKQVVTQYLGTGTKIRNQEFKGLMEVKNKNHEEFFSELLCEGEELHIRLLHDIFEASIYGYVDSILSKVVKTTTIQRLAMKSSSRDIFDVITDDEMGYFNYFKWRCTVSGEETGIRCPTAICRNIRASGWQKHARSYDPSSSFLYERANMQRGKGVQLSRWIYGSAFT
;
A
#
# COMPACT_ATOMS: atom_id res chain seq x y z
N MET A 1 3.09 3.62 -7.17
CA MET A 1 3.83 4.88 -7.45
C MET A 1 3.67 5.36 -8.89
N GLY A 2 3.33 4.50 -9.86
CA GLY A 2 3.05 4.92 -11.24
C GLY A 2 1.58 4.77 -11.62
N TYR A 3 1.24 5.28 -12.81
CA TYR A 3 -0.10 5.14 -13.43
C TYR A 3 -0.50 3.66 -13.50
N ASN A 4 -1.80 3.38 -13.31
CA ASN A 4 -2.32 2.00 -13.30
C ASN A 4 -1.88 1.25 -14.56
N GLY A 5 -1.01 0.26 -14.39
CA GLY A 5 -0.52 -0.59 -15.46
C GLY A 5 -0.32 -2.00 -14.94
N ILE A 6 -0.85 -2.99 -15.66
CA ILE A 6 -0.61 -4.40 -15.38
C ILE A 6 0.82 -4.71 -15.79
N ASN A 7 1.63 -5.22 -14.86
CA ASN A 7 2.99 -5.65 -15.17
C ASN A 7 3.02 -7.12 -15.61
N ILE A 8 4.11 -7.54 -16.27
CA ILE A 8 4.24 -8.93 -16.76
C ILE A 8 4.16 -9.93 -15.60
N LEU A 9 4.72 -9.60 -14.44
CA LEU A 9 4.71 -10.48 -13.25
C LEU A 9 3.29 -10.73 -12.71
N GLU A 10 2.39 -9.77 -12.87
CA GLU A 10 0.98 -9.85 -12.49
C GLU A 10 0.18 -10.71 -13.49
N MET A 11 0.59 -10.75 -14.76
CA MET A 11 0.06 -11.71 -15.73
C MET A 11 0.55 -13.14 -15.45
N MET A 12 1.77 -13.29 -14.91
CA MET A 12 2.35 -14.59 -14.60
C MET A 12 1.83 -15.18 -13.28
N MET A 13 1.65 -14.35 -12.25
CA MET A 13 1.15 -14.79 -10.95
C MET A 13 0.01 -13.89 -10.46
N ARG A 14 -1.14 -14.52 -10.23
CA ARG A 14 -2.31 -13.86 -9.65
C ARG A 14 -2.16 -13.78 -8.13
N GLY A 15 -2.34 -12.58 -7.58
CA GLY A 15 -2.36 -12.37 -6.12
C GLY A 15 -0.98 -12.36 -5.49
N PHE A 16 0.00 -11.72 -6.14
CA PHE A 16 1.30 -11.51 -5.52
C PHE A 16 1.12 -10.73 -4.20
N PRO A 17 1.67 -11.21 -3.08
CA PRO A 17 1.22 -10.75 -1.79
C PRO A 17 1.82 -9.37 -1.42
N ASP A 18 2.85 -8.88 -2.12
CA ASP A 18 3.45 -7.54 -1.97
C ASP A 18 3.71 -6.85 -3.32
N ASN A 19 2.84 -5.89 -3.63
CA ASN A 19 2.90 -5.14 -4.88
C ASN A 19 4.21 -4.35 -5.05
N LEU A 20 4.77 -3.81 -3.96
CA LEU A 20 5.99 -3.00 -4.04
C LEU A 20 7.19 -3.87 -4.44
N SER A 21 7.36 -5.03 -3.80
CA SER A 21 8.44 -5.97 -4.14
C SER A 21 8.35 -6.47 -5.57
N ARG A 22 7.12 -6.75 -6.05
CA ARG A 22 6.87 -7.14 -7.43
C ARG A 22 7.28 -6.04 -8.41
N ASP A 23 6.80 -4.83 -8.19
CA ASP A 23 6.99 -3.72 -9.13
C ASP A 23 8.48 -3.29 -9.17
N VAL A 24 9.16 -3.24 -8.02
CA VAL A 24 10.60 -2.96 -7.95
C VAL A 24 11.42 -4.06 -8.64
N SER A 25 11.04 -5.33 -8.46
CA SER A 25 11.72 -6.45 -9.14
C SER A 25 11.55 -6.37 -10.66
N TYR A 26 10.36 -6.01 -11.13
CA TYR A 26 10.10 -5.80 -12.55
C TYR A 26 10.95 -4.64 -13.11
N LEU A 27 10.91 -3.48 -12.47
CA LEU A 27 11.67 -2.30 -12.90
C LEU A 27 13.18 -2.57 -12.95
N ARG A 28 13.73 -3.25 -11.94
CA ARG A 28 15.15 -3.67 -11.94
C ARG A 28 15.46 -4.63 -13.08
N SER A 29 14.59 -5.59 -13.36
CA SER A 29 14.77 -6.53 -14.48
C SER A 29 14.80 -5.81 -15.83
N VAL A 30 14.01 -4.74 -16.00
CA VAL A 30 14.00 -3.92 -17.21
C VAL A 30 15.25 -3.04 -17.30
N GLU A 31 15.72 -2.48 -16.18
CA GLU A 31 16.96 -1.68 -16.14
C GLU A 31 18.20 -2.51 -16.47
N ASP A 32 18.27 -3.74 -15.95
CA ASP A 32 19.37 -4.69 -16.20
C ASP A 32 19.32 -5.28 -17.63
N CYS A 33 18.24 -5.07 -18.38
CA CYS A 33 18.11 -5.57 -19.75
C CYS A 33 19.05 -4.81 -20.71
N ILE A 34 19.86 -5.57 -21.46
CA ILE A 34 20.84 -5.05 -22.42
C ILE A 34 20.14 -4.23 -23.53
N SER A 35 18.96 -4.67 -23.96
CA SER A 35 18.18 -4.04 -25.04
C SER A 35 17.42 -2.78 -24.60
N CYS A 36 17.47 -2.40 -23.31
CA CYS A 36 16.76 -1.24 -22.80
C CYS A 36 17.49 0.07 -23.20
N PRO A 37 16.81 1.02 -23.87
CA PRO A 37 17.40 2.31 -24.25
C PRO A 37 17.90 3.12 -23.04
N ASP A 38 18.97 3.89 -23.21
CA ASP A 38 19.57 4.66 -22.11
C ASP A 38 18.64 5.71 -21.50
N TRP A 39 17.77 6.33 -22.30
CA TRP A 39 16.77 7.29 -21.80
C TRP A 39 15.78 6.61 -20.86
N LEU A 40 15.38 5.37 -21.17
CA LEU A 40 14.44 4.59 -20.37
C LEU A 40 15.13 4.09 -19.10
N LYS A 41 16.38 3.64 -19.18
CA LYS A 41 17.19 3.27 -18.01
C LYS A 41 17.29 4.43 -17.02
N LYS A 42 17.61 5.64 -17.49
CA LYS A 42 17.66 6.84 -16.63
C LYS A 42 16.32 7.13 -15.94
N MET A 43 15.22 7.02 -16.67
CA MET A 43 13.88 7.18 -16.08
C MET A 43 13.62 6.11 -15.02
N ILE A 44 13.81 4.83 -15.34
CA ILE A 44 13.60 3.71 -14.42
C ILE A 44 14.48 3.86 -13.17
N HIS A 45 15.72 4.30 -13.34
CA HIS A 45 16.63 4.58 -12.25
C HIS A 45 16.09 5.65 -11.31
N ALA A 46 15.59 6.77 -11.84
CA ALA A 46 14.93 7.80 -11.05
C ALA A 46 13.68 7.26 -10.32
N TRP A 47 12.91 6.38 -10.96
CA TRP A 47 11.72 5.73 -10.38
C TRP A 47 12.05 4.79 -9.23
N LEU A 48 13.22 4.15 -9.25
CA LEU A 48 13.70 3.25 -8.20
C LEU A 48 14.25 3.99 -6.95
N GLN A 49 14.49 5.29 -7.07
CA GLN A 49 14.87 6.15 -5.96
C GLN A 49 13.62 6.73 -5.29
N PRO A 50 13.25 6.31 -4.07
CA PRO A 50 12.03 6.73 -3.41
C PRO A 50 12.03 8.23 -3.09
N ILE A 51 10.84 8.84 -3.17
CA ILE A 51 10.55 10.18 -2.64
C ILE A 51 9.49 9.99 -1.57
N TYR A 52 9.83 10.31 -0.33
CA TYR A 52 8.94 10.12 0.82
C TYR A 52 7.97 11.30 0.98
N MET A 53 6.81 11.05 1.59
CA MET A 53 5.97 12.15 2.05
C MET A 53 6.58 12.80 3.31
N PRO A 54 6.50 14.13 3.45
CA PRO A 54 7.00 14.83 4.64
C PRO A 54 6.16 14.54 5.89
N HIS A 55 4.87 14.23 5.72
CA HIS A 55 3.96 13.87 6.81
C HIS A 55 3.73 12.37 6.83
N ILE A 56 3.87 11.76 8.00
CA ILE A 56 3.61 10.34 8.22
C ILE A 56 2.17 10.20 8.71
N ASN A 57 1.39 9.35 8.04
CA ASN A 57 0.04 9.01 8.47
C ASN A 57 -0.03 7.52 8.80
N TYR A 58 -0.07 7.16 10.08
CA TYR A 58 -0.14 5.76 10.49
C TYR A 58 -1.49 5.10 10.19
N ALA A 59 -2.57 5.87 9.99
CA ALA A 59 -3.86 5.32 9.60
C ALA A 59 -3.78 4.62 8.23
N THR A 60 -3.01 5.17 7.28
CA THR A 60 -2.82 4.53 5.97
C THR A 60 -1.97 3.27 6.05
N LEU A 61 -0.98 3.23 6.95
CA LEU A 61 -0.17 2.04 7.23
C LEU A 61 -1.01 0.90 7.82
N ILE A 62 -1.89 1.23 8.76
CA ILE A 62 -2.76 0.24 9.39
C ILE A 62 -3.81 -0.24 8.39
N GLN A 63 -4.37 0.61 7.53
CA GLN A 63 -5.35 0.19 6.52
C GLN A 63 -4.76 -0.72 5.43
N ASP A 64 -3.50 -0.52 5.04
CA ASP A 64 -2.80 -1.37 4.06
C ASP A 64 -1.42 -1.79 4.59
N VAL A 65 -1.32 -3.05 5.00
CA VAL A 65 -0.11 -3.65 5.58
C VAL A 65 1.11 -3.66 4.65
N THR A 66 0.90 -3.49 3.34
CA THR A 66 1.96 -3.49 2.33
C THR A 66 2.39 -2.08 1.91
N ALA A 67 1.70 -1.05 2.39
CA ALA A 67 1.92 0.33 2.00
C ALA A 67 3.32 0.85 2.38
N ALA A 68 3.82 1.76 1.55
CA ALA A 68 5.02 2.54 1.82
C ALA A 68 4.66 4.02 1.81
N ASN A 69 5.24 4.79 2.73
CA ASN A 69 4.99 6.23 2.86
C ASN A 69 5.73 7.03 1.78
N LEU A 70 5.26 6.87 0.55
CA LEU A 70 5.85 7.50 -0.62
C LEU A 70 4.96 8.63 -1.10
N LEU A 71 5.58 9.68 -1.65
CA LEU A 71 4.86 10.79 -2.25
C LEU A 71 4.01 10.28 -3.41
N SER A 72 2.70 10.28 -3.24
CA SER A 72 1.74 9.88 -4.27
C SER A 72 0.64 10.92 -4.37
N PRO A 73 0.22 11.29 -5.59
CA PRO A 73 -0.98 12.06 -5.79
C PRO A 73 -2.19 11.20 -5.38
N ARG A 74 -3.30 11.89 -5.17
CA ARG A 74 -4.58 11.26 -4.89
C ARG A 74 -5.09 10.51 -6.12
N SER A 75 -5.65 9.32 -5.92
CA SER A 75 -6.35 8.62 -7.00
C SER A 75 -7.79 9.13 -7.18
N PRO A 76 -8.34 9.16 -8.40
CA PRO A 76 -9.73 9.55 -8.63
C PRO A 76 -10.75 8.70 -7.86
N SER A 77 -10.45 7.41 -7.68
CA SER A 77 -11.26 6.50 -6.86
C SER A 77 -11.29 6.93 -5.39
N SER A 78 -10.16 7.41 -4.86
CA SER A 78 -10.09 8.02 -3.52
C SER A 78 -10.82 9.37 -3.50
N GLY A 79 -10.81 10.13 -4.60
CA GLY A 79 -11.66 11.30 -4.87
C GLY A 79 -13.13 11.04 -4.55
N ILE A 80 -13.72 10.11 -5.31
CA ILE A 80 -15.12 9.71 -5.18
C ILE A 80 -15.44 9.22 -3.77
N LYS A 81 -14.57 8.39 -3.18
CA LYS A 81 -14.76 7.88 -1.81
C LYS A 81 -14.92 9.01 -0.79
N GLN A 82 -14.11 10.07 -0.86
CA GLN A 82 -14.24 11.20 0.07
C GLN A 82 -15.52 11.99 -0.16
N VAL A 83 -15.90 12.25 -1.42
CA VAL A 83 -17.13 12.99 -1.73
C VAL A 83 -18.35 12.26 -1.17
N VAL A 84 -18.41 10.93 -1.37
CA VAL A 84 -19.51 10.11 -0.82
C VAL A 84 -19.46 10.06 0.70
N THR A 85 -18.28 9.93 1.31
CA THR A 85 -18.14 9.91 2.78
C THR A 85 -18.58 11.26 3.38
N GLN A 86 -18.19 12.37 2.77
CA GLN A 86 -18.59 13.71 3.18
C GLN A 86 -20.11 13.90 3.04
N TYR A 87 -20.70 13.43 1.92
CA TYR A 87 -22.15 13.47 1.72
C TYR A 87 -22.93 12.68 2.78
N LEU A 88 -22.45 11.49 3.15
CA LEU A 88 -23.07 10.68 4.20
C LEU A 88 -22.92 11.32 5.58
N GLY A 89 -21.81 12.03 5.82
CA GLY A 89 -21.54 12.75 7.07
C GLY A 89 -22.35 14.04 7.25
N THR A 90 -22.77 14.73 6.18
CA THR A 90 -23.55 15.98 6.27
C THR A 90 -25.02 15.80 6.62
N GLY A 91 -25.45 14.58 6.98
CA GLY A 91 -26.77 14.35 7.55
C GLY A 91 -27.90 14.35 6.52
N THR A 92 -27.70 13.66 5.38
CA THR A 92 -28.82 13.28 4.51
C THR A 92 -29.93 12.63 5.35
N LYS A 93 -31.22 12.72 4.96
CA LYS A 93 -32.36 12.07 5.63
C LYS A 93 -32.26 10.53 5.58
N ILE A 94 -31.27 9.98 6.26
CA ILE A 94 -31.07 8.56 6.44
C ILE A 94 -32.11 8.12 7.46
N ARG A 95 -33.09 7.33 7.00
CA ARG A 95 -34.18 6.82 7.84
C ARG A 95 -33.67 5.86 8.93
N ASN A 96 -32.55 5.20 8.68
CA ASN A 96 -31.95 4.25 9.60
C ASN A 96 -31.11 4.99 10.67
N GLN A 97 -31.61 5.01 11.91
CA GLN A 97 -30.95 5.67 13.04
C GLN A 97 -29.64 4.98 13.45
N GLU A 98 -29.56 3.65 13.33
CA GLU A 98 -28.33 2.89 13.63
C GLU A 98 -27.21 3.31 12.68
N PHE A 99 -27.51 3.41 11.38
CA PHE A 99 -26.52 3.87 10.40
C PHE A 99 -26.11 5.33 10.64
N LYS A 100 -27.06 6.19 11.04
CA LYS A 100 -26.77 7.59 11.38
C LYS A 100 -25.84 7.69 12.59
N GLY A 101 -26.10 6.92 13.66
CA GLY A 101 -25.22 6.84 14.82
C GLY A 101 -23.83 6.34 14.48
N LEU A 102 -23.71 5.32 13.62
CA LEU A 102 -22.41 4.84 13.12
C LEU A 102 -21.62 5.90 12.33
N MET A 103 -22.30 6.72 11.53
CA MET A 103 -21.66 7.83 10.80
C MET A 103 -21.20 8.95 11.74
N GLU A 104 -21.96 9.23 12.81
CA GLU A 104 -21.59 10.23 13.83
C GLU A 104 -20.36 9.81 14.64
N VAL A 105 -20.19 8.50 14.88
CA VAL A 105 -19.02 7.94 15.56
C VAL A 105 -17.75 8.04 14.71
N LYS A 106 -17.89 8.12 13.38
CA LYS A 106 -16.76 8.24 12.47
C LYS A 106 -16.19 9.67 12.47
N ASN A 107 -15.38 9.95 13.48
CA ASN A 107 -14.53 11.14 13.53
C ASN A 107 -13.12 10.80 13.04
N LYS A 108 -12.71 11.42 11.93
CA LYS A 108 -11.38 11.24 11.32
C LYS A 108 -10.23 11.51 12.29
N ASN A 109 -10.40 12.49 13.18
CA ASN A 109 -9.37 12.82 14.16
C ASN A 109 -9.19 11.72 15.22
N HIS A 110 -10.29 11.03 15.59
CA HIS A 110 -10.21 9.93 16.55
C HIS A 110 -9.61 8.67 15.91
N GLU A 111 -9.92 8.41 14.64
CA GLU A 111 -9.34 7.31 13.86
C GLU A 111 -7.82 7.47 13.71
N GLU A 112 -7.37 8.67 13.34
CA GLU A 112 -5.94 9.01 13.23
C GLU A 112 -5.24 8.88 14.59
N PHE A 113 -5.82 9.43 15.66
CA PHE A 113 -5.28 9.31 17.02
C PHE A 113 -5.19 7.85 17.50
N PHE A 114 -6.23 7.04 17.25
CA PHE A 114 -6.21 5.61 17.60
C PHE A 114 -5.11 4.87 16.83
N SER A 115 -4.92 5.21 15.56
CA SER A 115 -3.87 4.63 14.72
C SER A 115 -2.48 5.01 15.20
N GLU A 116 -2.27 6.25 15.64
CA GLU A 116 -1.02 6.71 16.23
C GLU A 116 -0.69 5.95 17.53
N LEU A 117 -1.67 5.75 18.41
CA LEU A 117 -1.49 4.99 19.65
C LEU A 117 -1.11 3.53 19.37
N LEU A 118 -1.77 2.89 18.40
CA LEU A 118 -1.42 1.52 17.99
C LEU A 118 0.00 1.42 17.41
N CYS A 119 0.47 2.50 16.80
CA CYS A 119 1.78 2.57 16.18
C CYS A 119 2.85 3.24 17.06
N GLU A 120 2.64 3.47 18.35
CA GLU A 120 3.62 4.16 19.21
C GLU A 120 4.95 3.39 19.33
N GLY A 121 4.91 2.06 19.32
CA GLY A 121 6.08 1.18 19.43
C GLY A 121 7.11 1.32 18.29
N GLU A 122 8.38 1.04 18.60
CA GLU A 122 9.49 1.07 17.63
C GLU A 122 9.47 -0.13 16.68
N GLU A 123 9.17 -1.32 17.21
CA GLU A 123 8.95 -2.53 16.42
C GLU A 123 7.44 -2.73 16.17
N LEU A 124 7.05 -2.71 14.89
CA LEU A 124 5.65 -2.85 14.50
C LEU A 124 5.38 -4.20 13.84
N HIS A 125 4.36 -4.89 14.36
CA HIS A 125 3.72 -6.02 13.72
C HIS A 125 2.47 -5.54 12.96
N ILE A 126 2.68 -4.90 11.80
CA ILE A 126 1.62 -4.17 11.07
C ILE A 126 0.40 -5.05 10.78
N ARG A 127 0.60 -6.34 10.47
CA ARG A 127 -0.51 -7.26 10.22
C ARG A 127 -1.40 -7.49 11.45
N LEU A 128 -0.80 -7.63 12.62
CA LEU A 128 -1.55 -7.74 13.87
C LEU A 128 -2.29 -6.43 14.18
N LEU A 129 -1.63 -5.28 13.95
CA LEU A 129 -2.25 -3.97 14.17
C LEU A 129 -3.43 -3.72 13.21
N HIS A 130 -3.32 -4.17 11.96
CA HIS A 130 -4.42 -4.17 10.99
C HIS A 130 -5.61 -4.99 11.49
N ASP A 131 -5.37 -6.22 11.95
CA ASP A 131 -6.44 -7.09 12.46
C ASP A 131 -7.12 -6.49 13.70
N ILE A 132 -6.35 -5.85 14.60
CA ILE A 132 -6.88 -5.14 15.77
C ILE A 132 -7.74 -3.94 15.34
N PHE A 133 -7.27 -3.18 14.35
CA PHE A 133 -8.00 -2.03 13.83
C PHE A 133 -9.29 -2.45 13.12
N GLU A 134 -9.26 -3.51 12.32
CA GLU A 134 -10.43 -4.05 11.62
C GLU A 134 -11.50 -4.55 12.61
N ALA A 135 -11.07 -5.14 13.73
CA ALA A 135 -11.96 -5.58 14.81
C ALA A 135 -12.57 -4.42 15.63
N SER A 136 -12.08 -3.19 15.46
CA SER A 136 -12.58 -2.01 16.18
C SER A 136 -13.86 -1.43 15.56
N ILE A 137 -14.49 -0.49 16.27
CA ILE A 137 -15.65 0.24 15.75
C ILE A 137 -15.33 0.99 14.44
N TYR A 138 -14.10 1.48 14.28
CA TYR A 138 -13.66 2.19 13.08
C TYR A 138 -13.59 1.25 11.87
N GLY A 139 -12.97 0.08 12.04
CA GLY A 139 -12.89 -0.96 11.03
C GLY A 139 -14.28 -1.49 10.61
N TYR A 140 -15.19 -1.63 11.57
CA TYR A 140 -16.57 -2.02 11.30
C TYR A 140 -17.31 -0.97 10.44
N VAL A 141 -17.20 0.32 10.79
CA VAL A 141 -17.81 1.41 10.01
C VAL A 141 -17.21 1.49 8.61
N ASP A 142 -15.89 1.33 8.47
CA ASP A 142 -15.20 1.33 7.17
C ASP A 142 -15.59 0.16 6.28
N SER A 143 -15.83 -1.00 6.86
CA SER A 143 -16.32 -2.19 6.16
C SER A 143 -17.72 -1.96 5.58
N ILE A 144 -18.59 -1.25 6.32
CA ILE A 144 -19.92 -0.87 5.82
C ILE A 144 -19.79 0.19 4.73
N LEU A 145 -19.05 1.26 4.99
CA LEU A 145 -18.85 2.36 4.03
C LEU A 145 -18.26 1.87 2.71
N SER A 146 -17.29 0.95 2.75
CA SER A 146 -16.68 0.39 1.55
C SER A 146 -17.66 -0.36 0.65
N LYS A 147 -18.76 -0.89 1.19
CA LYS A 147 -19.86 -1.50 0.42
C LYS A 147 -20.81 -0.44 -0.13
N VAL A 148 -21.16 0.54 0.71
CA VAL A 148 -22.08 1.64 0.39
C VAL A 148 -21.50 2.51 -0.75
N VAL A 149 -20.22 2.87 -0.68
CA VAL A 149 -19.54 3.72 -1.67
C VAL A 149 -19.46 3.07 -3.06
N LYS A 150 -19.43 1.73 -3.15
CA LYS A 150 -19.43 1.03 -4.45
C LYS A 150 -20.79 1.06 -5.14
N THR A 151 -21.85 1.49 -4.45
CA THR A 151 -23.20 1.52 -5.01
C THR A 151 -23.38 2.75 -5.90
N THR A 152 -23.60 2.53 -7.20
CA THR A 152 -23.77 3.59 -8.21
C THR A 152 -24.89 4.57 -7.88
N THR A 153 -25.97 4.11 -7.23
CA THR A 153 -27.08 4.96 -6.79
C THR A 153 -26.66 5.98 -5.74
N ILE A 154 -25.86 5.58 -4.75
CA ILE A 154 -25.41 6.46 -3.66
C ILE A 154 -24.39 7.45 -4.16
N GLN A 155 -23.49 7.00 -5.05
CA GLN A 155 -22.61 7.90 -5.79
C GLN A 155 -23.46 8.97 -6.46
N ARG A 156 -24.42 8.59 -7.33
CA ARG A 156 -25.36 9.51 -8.03
C ARG A 156 -26.09 10.49 -7.10
N LEU A 157 -26.54 10.03 -5.93
CA LEU A 157 -27.21 10.89 -4.94
C LEU A 157 -26.25 11.91 -4.32
N ALA A 158 -25.05 11.48 -3.95
CA ALA A 158 -23.99 12.38 -3.50
C ALA A 158 -23.66 13.40 -4.60
N MET A 159 -23.56 12.97 -5.87
CA MET A 159 -23.28 13.86 -7.03
C MET A 159 -24.32 14.97 -7.18
N LYS A 160 -25.60 14.64 -7.01
CA LYS A 160 -26.69 15.62 -7.18
C LYS A 160 -26.74 16.66 -6.06
N SER A 161 -26.14 16.34 -4.91
CA SER A 161 -26.16 17.20 -3.73
C SER A 161 -24.91 18.07 -3.59
N SER A 162 -23.80 17.69 -4.23
CA SER A 162 -22.56 18.46 -4.23
C SER A 162 -22.67 19.63 -5.20
N SER A 163 -22.28 20.83 -4.76
CA SER A 163 -22.29 22.05 -5.58
C SER A 163 -21.22 22.07 -6.67
N ARG A 164 -20.30 21.10 -6.67
CA ARG A 164 -19.18 20.98 -7.61
C ARG A 164 -19.41 19.77 -8.50
N ASP A 165 -19.23 19.93 -9.82
CA ASP A 165 -19.35 18.82 -10.76
C ASP A 165 -18.24 17.79 -10.48
N ILE A 166 -18.59 16.51 -10.47
CA ILE A 166 -17.65 15.44 -10.18
C ILE A 166 -16.74 15.18 -11.37
N PHE A 167 -17.19 15.48 -12.59
CA PHE A 167 -16.31 15.42 -13.74
C PHE A 167 -15.16 16.40 -13.59
N ASP A 168 -15.38 17.57 -12.99
CA ASP A 168 -14.30 18.52 -12.69
C ASP A 168 -13.35 17.94 -11.63
N VAL A 169 -13.87 17.35 -10.55
CA VAL A 169 -13.04 16.74 -9.49
C VAL A 169 -12.20 15.57 -10.03
N ILE A 170 -12.79 14.71 -10.85
CA ILE A 170 -12.07 13.59 -11.48
C ILE A 170 -11.03 14.11 -12.47
N THR A 171 -11.37 15.14 -13.26
CA THR A 171 -10.45 15.74 -14.22
C THR A 171 -9.28 16.41 -13.51
N ASP A 172 -9.54 17.12 -12.42
CA ASP A 172 -8.51 17.73 -11.56
C ASP A 172 -7.59 16.66 -10.95
N ASP A 173 -8.16 15.57 -10.41
CA ASP A 173 -7.41 14.44 -9.84
C ASP A 173 -6.55 13.74 -10.92
N GLU A 174 -7.10 13.47 -12.11
CA GLU A 174 -6.37 12.86 -13.25
C GLU A 174 -5.27 13.78 -13.77
N MET A 175 -5.55 15.07 -13.93
CA MET A 175 -4.56 16.06 -14.37
C MET A 175 -3.43 16.19 -13.34
N GLY A 176 -3.77 16.21 -12.05
CA GLY A 176 -2.80 16.18 -10.95
C GLY A 176 -1.93 14.92 -10.99
N TYR A 177 -2.56 13.76 -11.22
CA TYR A 177 -1.85 12.49 -11.36
C TYR A 177 -0.90 12.47 -12.56
N PHE A 178 -1.36 12.93 -13.71
CA PHE A 178 -0.57 13.00 -14.94
C PHE A 178 0.63 13.97 -14.79
N ASN A 179 0.40 15.14 -14.20
CA ASN A 179 1.46 16.10 -13.91
C ASN A 179 2.49 15.54 -12.93
N TYR A 180 2.03 14.82 -11.89
CA TYR A 180 2.92 14.11 -10.99
C TYR A 180 3.75 13.06 -11.73
N PHE A 181 3.14 12.26 -12.61
CA PHE A 181 3.86 11.25 -13.39
C PHE A 181 4.95 11.87 -14.27
N LYS A 182 4.63 12.96 -14.97
CA LYS A 182 5.59 13.71 -15.80
C LYS A 182 6.75 14.26 -14.98
N TRP A 183 6.44 14.90 -13.85
CA TRP A 183 7.44 15.43 -12.93
C TRP A 183 8.33 14.31 -12.36
N ARG A 184 7.73 13.18 -11.95
CA ARG A 184 8.41 12.04 -11.35
C ARG A 184 9.41 11.37 -12.29
N CYS A 185 9.19 11.44 -13.60
CA CYS A 185 10.14 10.96 -14.60
C CYS A 185 11.44 11.78 -14.68
N THR A 186 11.42 13.02 -14.17
CA THR A 186 12.57 13.94 -14.22
C THR A 186 13.26 14.12 -12.88
N VAL A 187 12.57 13.84 -11.78
CA VAL A 187 13.08 14.03 -10.42
C VAL A 187 13.47 12.70 -9.80
N SER A 188 14.71 12.66 -9.33
CA SER A 188 15.33 11.57 -8.59
C SER A 188 15.16 11.77 -7.08
N GLY A 189 14.92 10.68 -6.37
CA GLY A 189 14.79 10.65 -4.92
C GLY A 189 16.08 10.26 -4.22
N GLU A 190 15.95 9.60 -3.06
CA GLU A 190 17.10 9.11 -2.30
C GLU A 190 17.72 7.86 -2.95
N GLU A 191 19.05 7.80 -3.05
CA GLU A 191 19.76 6.61 -3.51
C GLU A 191 19.87 5.57 -2.40
N THR A 192 19.42 4.35 -2.69
CA THR A 192 19.45 3.27 -1.70
C THR A 192 20.76 2.48 -1.71
N GLY A 193 21.58 2.56 -2.77
CA GLY A 193 22.84 1.80 -2.92
C GLY A 193 22.70 0.26 -2.91
N ILE A 194 21.48 -0.26 -2.74
CA ILE A 194 21.18 -1.68 -2.59
C ILE A 194 20.71 -2.23 -3.93
N ARG A 195 21.23 -3.42 -4.30
CA ARG A 195 20.87 -4.10 -5.56
C ARG A 195 19.69 -5.06 -5.43
N CYS A 196 19.51 -5.69 -4.26
CA CYS A 196 18.45 -6.68 -4.04
C CYS A 196 17.07 -6.00 -3.91
N PRO A 197 16.08 -6.31 -4.78
CA PRO A 197 14.74 -5.69 -4.74
C PRO A 197 14.03 -5.79 -3.38
N THR A 198 14.11 -6.94 -2.71
CA THR A 198 13.49 -7.14 -1.40
C THR A 198 14.14 -6.26 -0.33
N ALA A 199 15.46 -6.12 -0.36
CA ALA A 199 16.18 -5.27 0.58
C ALA A 199 15.91 -3.77 0.32
N ILE A 200 15.77 -3.37 -0.96
CA ILE A 200 15.32 -2.02 -1.33
C ILE A 200 13.94 -1.75 -0.73
N CYS A 201 12.97 -2.65 -0.93
CA CYS A 201 11.60 -2.47 -0.42
C CYS A 201 11.55 -2.40 1.11
N ARG A 202 12.38 -3.21 1.80
CA ARG A 202 12.52 -3.13 3.25
C ARG A 202 13.06 -1.79 3.69
N ASN A 203 14.09 -1.28 3.02
CA ASN A 203 14.68 0.02 3.33
C ASN A 203 13.68 1.15 3.07
N ILE A 204 12.97 1.12 1.94
CA ILE A 204 11.91 2.08 1.61
C ILE A 204 10.85 2.15 2.71
N ARG A 205 10.39 0.99 3.21
CA ARG A 205 9.40 0.96 4.30
C ARG A 205 9.97 1.47 5.62
N ALA A 206 11.19 1.04 5.97
CA ALA A 206 11.84 1.46 7.21
C ALA A 206 12.08 2.97 7.23
N SER A 207 12.63 3.54 6.16
CA SER A 207 12.88 4.98 6.02
C SER A 207 11.58 5.79 5.89
N GLY A 208 10.59 5.28 5.14
CA GLY A 208 9.33 5.98 4.93
C GLY A 208 8.46 6.09 6.18
N TRP A 209 8.43 5.04 7.00
CA TRP A 209 7.64 5.00 8.24
C TRP A 209 8.45 5.34 9.49
N GLN A 210 9.76 5.52 9.35
CA GLN A 210 10.71 5.75 10.47
C GLN A 210 10.61 4.69 11.58
N LYS A 211 10.21 3.47 11.23
CA LYS A 211 9.97 2.35 12.16
C LYS A 211 10.39 1.01 11.58
N HIS A 212 10.70 0.05 12.45
CA HIS A 212 11.07 -1.30 12.04
C HIS A 212 9.82 -2.19 11.91
N ALA A 213 9.39 -2.42 10.66
CA ALA A 213 8.28 -3.30 10.33
C ALA A 213 8.73 -4.77 10.20
N ARG A 214 8.23 -5.68 11.07
CA ARG A 214 8.56 -7.12 11.02
C ARG A 214 7.69 -7.93 10.06
N SER A 215 6.51 -7.45 9.70
CA SER A 215 5.41 -8.29 9.19
C SER A 215 5.50 -8.74 7.73
N TYR A 216 6.49 -8.28 6.95
CA TYR A 216 6.50 -8.55 5.51
C TYR A 216 7.89 -8.88 4.97
N ASP A 217 8.41 -10.02 5.37
CA ASP A 217 9.61 -10.56 4.75
C ASP A 217 9.45 -12.06 4.49
N PRO A 218 9.00 -12.48 3.28
CA PRO A 218 9.02 -13.89 2.89
C PRO A 218 10.45 -14.45 2.84
N SER A 219 11.49 -13.60 2.85
CA SER A 219 12.89 -14.05 2.95
C SER A 219 13.37 -14.25 4.39
N SER A 220 12.61 -13.77 5.40
CA SER A 220 12.98 -13.98 6.81
C SER A 220 12.85 -15.43 7.22
N SER A 221 11.86 -16.17 6.72
CA SER A 221 11.74 -17.62 6.95
C SER A 221 12.95 -18.37 6.37
N PHE A 222 13.39 -18.00 5.16
CA PHE A 222 14.53 -18.62 4.49
C PHE A 222 15.89 -18.23 5.10
N LEU A 223 16.05 -16.98 5.56
CA LEU A 223 17.29 -16.50 6.19
C LEU A 223 17.41 -16.97 7.65
N TYR A 224 16.30 -17.14 8.38
CA TYR A 224 16.31 -17.72 9.72
C TYR A 224 16.69 -19.21 9.68
N GLU A 225 16.23 -19.93 8.66
CA GLU A 225 16.61 -21.33 8.43
C GLU A 225 18.08 -21.47 8.01
N ARG A 226 18.61 -20.51 7.23
CA ARG A 226 20.05 -20.46 6.88
C ARG A 226 20.93 -20.05 8.07
N ALA A 227 20.48 -19.15 8.93
CA ALA A 227 21.17 -18.74 10.15
C ALA A 227 21.18 -19.86 11.21
N ASN A 228 20.11 -20.64 11.31
CA ASN A 228 20.04 -21.83 12.17
C ASN A 228 20.81 -23.03 11.58
N MET A 229 20.87 -23.18 10.26
CA MET A 229 21.76 -24.17 9.62
C MET A 229 23.25 -23.85 9.82
N GLN A 230 23.64 -22.59 9.92
CA GLN A 230 25.04 -22.23 10.19
C GLN A 230 25.41 -22.28 11.68
N ARG A 231 24.45 -22.11 12.60
CA ARG A 231 24.65 -22.32 14.05
C ARG A 231 24.55 -23.79 14.48
N GLY A 232 23.97 -24.66 13.65
CA GLY A 232 23.80 -26.10 13.91
C GLY A 232 24.89 -27.01 13.33
N LYS A 233 26.05 -26.50 12.90
CA LYS A 233 27.19 -27.36 12.50
C LYS A 233 27.87 -27.94 13.73
N GLY A 234 27.22 -28.92 14.33
CA GLY A 234 27.74 -29.59 15.52
C GLY A 234 27.07 -30.90 15.90
N VAL A 235 26.07 -31.44 15.19
CA VAL A 235 25.61 -32.82 15.43
C VAL A 235 25.09 -33.45 14.13
N GLN A 236 25.58 -34.65 13.84
CA GLN A 236 25.24 -35.53 12.72
C GLN A 236 23.72 -35.67 12.49
N LEU A 237 23.30 -35.71 11.23
CA LEU A 237 22.26 -36.64 10.77
C LEU A 237 22.31 -36.78 9.24
N SER A 238 23.25 -37.60 8.79
CA SER A 238 23.17 -38.37 7.56
C SER A 238 22.03 -39.39 7.68
N ARG A 239 20.87 -39.11 7.06
CA ARG A 239 19.84 -40.07 6.57
C ARG A 239 18.55 -39.30 6.28
N TRP A 240 17.74 -39.82 5.35
CA TRP A 240 16.50 -39.29 4.72
C TRP A 240 16.77 -38.84 3.28
N ILE A 241 17.24 -39.75 2.43
CA ILE A 241 16.45 -40.68 1.59
C ILE A 241 15.69 -39.92 0.50
N TYR A 242 16.39 -39.68 -0.61
CA TYR A 242 15.80 -39.82 -1.93
C TYR A 242 15.54 -41.31 -2.17
N GLY A 243 14.30 -41.66 -2.47
CA GLY A 243 13.96 -43.01 -2.90
C GLY A 243 12.46 -43.26 -2.93
N SER A 244 11.89 -43.25 -4.14
CA SER A 244 10.67 -43.97 -4.60
C SER A 244 9.33 -43.53 -3.96
N ALA A 245 8.20 -43.35 -4.65
CA ALA A 245 7.68 -43.94 -5.88
C ALA A 245 6.46 -43.14 -6.40
N PHE A 246 5.92 -43.57 -7.55
CA PHE A 246 4.71 -43.15 -8.30
C PHE A 246 4.93 -41.97 -9.27
N THR A 247 4.93 -42.12 -10.59
CA THR A 247 4.62 -43.24 -11.52
C THR A 247 5.39 -43.00 -12.81
#